data_AF-A0A928VVZ5-F1
#
_entry.id   AF-A0A928VVZ5-F1
#
_cell.length_a   1.000
_cell.length_b   1.000
_cell.length_c   1.000
_cell.angle_alpha   90.00
_cell.angle_beta   90.00
_cell.angle_gamma   90.00
#
_symmetry.space_group_name_H-M   'P 1'
#
loop_
_entity.id
_entity.type
_entity.pdbx_description
1 polymer ?
#
loop_
_entity_poly.entity_id
_entity_poly.type
_entity_poly.pdbx_seq_one_letter_code
_entity_poly.pdbx_strand_id
1 'polypeptide(L)' 'MAVQLAGLRRQVDPHWRRGLSYLKIGLRYLQGVMHKGRSLLTPKPLQSKDPEPCFASKKAEQAWHDAIWFTRIRSLNGKT' A
#
# COMPACT_ATOMS: atom_id res chain seq x y z
N MET A 1 18.75 8.70 -12.18
CA MET A 1 18.60 9.79 -13.16
C MET A 1 18.05 9.29 -14.50
N ALA A 2 18.49 8.12 -14.99
CA ALA A 2 18.07 7.51 -16.27
C ALA A 2 16.55 7.39 -16.50
N VAL A 3 15.78 6.83 -15.57
CA VAL A 3 14.31 6.62 -15.72
C VAL A 3 13.54 7.94 -15.89
N GLN A 4 14.01 9.00 -15.24
CA GLN A 4 13.37 10.32 -15.29
C GLN A 4 13.72 11.06 -16.59
N LEU A 5 14.96 10.93 -17.06
CA LEU A 5 15.41 11.48 -18.33
C LEU A 5 14.70 10.80 -19.52
N ALA A 6 14.34 9.52 -19.38
CA ALA A 6 13.58 8.76 -20.38
C ALA A 6 12.05 9.01 -20.33
N GLY A 7 11.54 9.84 -19.43
CA GLY A 7 10.10 10.11 -19.32
C GLY A 7 9.24 8.94 -18.78
N LEU A 8 9.86 7.81 -18.41
CA LEU A 8 9.20 6.57 -17.98
C LEU A 8 8.74 6.59 -16.51
N ARG A 9 8.64 7.78 -15.91
CA ARG A 9 8.27 7.97 -14.50
C ARG A 9 6.92 7.37 -14.11
N ARG A 10 6.00 7.21 -15.06
CA ARG A 10 4.68 6.59 -14.83
C ARG A 10 4.72 5.06 -14.90
N GLN A 11 5.76 4.48 -15.49
CA GLN A 11 5.98 3.03 -15.54
C GLN A 11 6.67 2.50 -14.29
N VAL A 12 7.34 3.39 -13.56
CA VAL A 12 7.88 3.09 -12.24
C VAL A 12 6.86 3.56 -11.22
N ASP A 13 6.40 2.62 -10.39
CA ASP A 13 5.42 2.88 -9.33
C ASP A 13 5.75 4.21 -8.60
N PRO A 14 4.81 5.17 -8.49
CA PRO A 14 5.06 6.50 -7.91
C PRO A 14 5.65 6.45 -6.49
N HIS A 15 5.50 5.32 -5.80
CA HIS A 15 6.01 5.05 -4.47
C HIS A 15 7.47 4.57 -4.44
N TRP A 16 8.16 4.43 -5.58
CA TRP A 16 9.55 3.93 -5.62
C TRP A 16 10.53 4.72 -4.74
N ARG A 17 10.33 6.04 -4.61
CA ARG A 17 11.09 6.88 -3.67
C ARG A 17 10.83 6.50 -2.22
N ARG A 18 9.59 6.12 -1.88
CA ARG A 18 9.26 5.62 -0.53
C ARG A 18 9.76 4.18 -0.34
N GLY A 19 9.79 3.35 -1.37
CA GLY A 19 10.43 2.02 -1.34
C GLY A 19 11.89 2.08 -0.91
N LEU A 20 12.67 3.00 -1.49
CA LEU A 20 14.06 3.25 -1.06
C LEU A 20 14.15 3.74 0.40
N SER A 21 13.21 4.60 0.83
CA SER A 21 13.16 5.05 2.23
C SER A 21 12.87 3.89 3.18
N TYR A 22 11.93 3.00 2.83
CA TYR A 22 11.63 1.81 3.63
C TYR A 22 12.82 0.85 3.69
N LEU A 23 13.52 0.63 2.56
CA LEU A 23 14.75 -0.16 2.56
C LEU A 23 15.81 0.43 3.50
N LYS A 24 16.05 1.74 3.44
CA LYS A 24 16.99 2.43 4.34
C LYS A 24 16.58 2.33 5.82
N ILE A 25 15.29 2.40 6.12
CA ILE A 25 14.77 2.23 7.48
C ILE A 25 15.00 0.80 7.96
N GLY A 26 14.66 -0.20 7.13
CA GLY A 26 14.87 -1.62 7.42
C GLY A 26 16.34 -1.97 7.68
N LEU A 27 17.26 -1.47 6.83
CA LEU A 27 18.69 -1.70 7.00
C LEU A 27 19.23 -1.09 8.30
N ARG A 28 18.85 0.15 8.63
CA ARG A 28 19.23 0.79 9.90
C ARG A 28 18.67 0.05 11.11
N TYR A 29 17.46 -0.48 10.99
CA TYR A 29 16.86 -1.31 12.03
C TYR A 29 17.69 -2.59 12.26
N LEU A 30 18.05 -3.32 11.19
CA LEU A 30 18.86 -4.55 11.28
C LEU A 30 20.24 -4.27 11.90
N GLN A 31 20.90 -3.19 11.49
CA GLN A 31 22.15 -2.75 12.12
C GLN A 31 21.97 -2.48 13.61
N GLY A 32 20.85 -1.88 14.01
CA GLY A 32 20.52 -1.65 15.42
C GLY A 32 20.29 -2.95 16.20
N VAL A 33 19.67 -3.97 15.59
CA VAL A 33 19.54 -5.31 16.16
C VAL A 33 20.91 -5.92 16.44
N MET A 34 21.79 -5.94 15.43
CA MET A 34 23.11 -6.55 15.54
C MET A 34 24.04 -5.81 16.50
N HIS A 35 24.15 -4.47 16.38
CA HIS A 35 25.12 -3.69 17.15
C HIS A 35 24.66 -3.37 18.58
N LYS A 36 23.35 -3.32 18.83
CA LYS A 36 22.81 -2.91 20.15
C LYS A 36 22.07 -4.04 20.86
N GLY A 37 22.11 -5.27 20.33
CA GLY A 37 21.42 -6.43 20.91
C GLY A 37 19.90 -6.27 21.00
N ARG A 38 19.29 -5.47 20.11
CA ARG A 38 17.82 -5.31 20.10
C ARG A 38 17.17 -6.59 19.63
N SER A 39 15.97 -6.88 20.13
CA SER A 39 15.22 -8.04 19.67
C SER A 39 14.79 -7.86 18.20
N LEU A 40 15.00 -8.91 17.41
CA LEU A 40 14.50 -8.99 16.05
C LEU A 40 12.98 -9.15 16.08
N LEU A 41 12.27 -8.36 15.29
CA LEU A 41 10.84 -8.52 15.10
C LEU A 41 10.57 -9.89 14.49
N THR A 42 9.62 -10.62 15.07
CA THR A 42 9.19 -11.92 14.53
C THR A 42 8.64 -11.71 13.11
N PRO A 43 9.23 -12.35 12.08
CA PRO A 43 8.73 -12.24 10.73
C PRO A 43 7.30 -12.77 10.68
N LYS A 44 6.37 -11.95 10.21
CA LYS A 44 5.01 -12.40 9.92
C LYS A 44 4.95 -12.71 8.42
N PRO A 45 4.58 -13.95 8.01
CA PRO A 45 4.48 -14.27 6.60
C PRO A 45 3.46 -13.34 5.94
N LEU A 46 3.79 -12.91 4.72
CA LEU A 46 2.81 -12.26 3.86
C LEU A 46 1.70 -13.27 3.58
N GLN A 47 0.45 -12.83 3.68
CA GLN A 47 -0.69 -13.68 3.35
C GLN A 47 -0.68 -13.97 1.85
N SER A 48 -1.03 -15.19 1.45
CA SER A 48 -1.12 -15.55 0.02
C SER A 48 -2.24 -14.84 -0.71
N LYS A 49 -3.27 -14.40 0.04
CA LYS A 49 -4.37 -13.59 -0.44
C LYS A 49 -4.10 -12.13 -0.08
N ASP A 50 -4.27 -11.25 -1.05
CA ASP A 50 -4.20 -9.81 -0.80
C ASP A 50 -5.25 -9.44 0.27
N PRO A 51 -4.86 -8.67 1.30
CA PRO A 51 -5.81 -8.21 2.30
C PRO A 51 -6.88 -7.34 1.64
N GLU A 52 -8.11 -7.43 2.15
CA GLU A 52 -9.16 -6.53 1.69
C GLU A 52 -8.77 -5.06 1.91
N PRO A 53 -9.25 -4.15 1.05
CA PRO A 53 -8.93 -2.73 1.16
C PRO A 53 -9.20 -2.20 2.58
N CYS A 54 -8.17 -1.63 3.21
CA CYS A 54 -8.31 -1.00 4.51
C CYS A 54 -8.64 0.49 4.33
N PHE A 55 -9.77 0.92 4.91
CA PHE A 55 -10.20 2.31 4.84
C PHE A 55 -10.07 3.00 6.20
N ALA A 56 -9.56 4.23 6.18
CA ALA A 56 -9.44 5.04 7.39
C ALA A 56 -10.81 5.49 7.96
N SER A 57 -11.88 5.44 7.17
CA SER A 57 -13.24 5.76 7.59
C SER A 57 -14.27 5.16 6.63
N LYS A 58 -15.53 5.04 7.09
CA LYS A 58 -16.66 4.64 6.25
C LYS A 58 -16.91 5.58 5.07
N LYS A 59 -16.59 6.88 5.22
CA LYS A 59 -16.69 7.85 4.12
C LYS A 59 -15.66 7.59 3.03
N ALA A 60 -14.43 7.23 3.41
CA ALA A 60 -13.37 6.88 2.47
C ALA A 60 -13.68 5.57 1.73
N GLU A 61 -14.25 4.59 2.44
CA GLU A 61 -14.76 3.33 1.88
C GLU A 61 -15.85 3.59 0.84
N GLN A 62 -16.87 4.37 1.19
CA GLN A 62 -17.94 4.75 0.25
C GLN A 62 -17.38 5.46 -0.98
N ALA A 63 -16.52 6.47 -0.80
CA ALA A 63 -15.91 7.18 -1.92
C ALA A 63 -15.10 6.24 -2.83
N TRP A 64 -14.42 5.24 -2.26
CA TRP A 64 -13.69 4.24 -3.03
C TRP A 64 -14.62 3.34 -3.85
N HIS A 65 -15.69 2.83 -3.25
CA HIS A 65 -16.70 2.04 -3.98
C HIS A 65 -17.42 2.86 -5.05
N ASP A 66 -17.65 4.15 -4.79
CA ASP A 66 -18.31 5.08 -5.71
C ASP A 66 -17.42 5.44 -6.90
N ALA A 67 -16.09 5.41 -6.72
CA ALA A 67 -15.11 5.65 -7.78
C ALA A 67 -15.02 4.48 -8.78
N ILE A 68 -15.54 3.30 -8.43
CA ILE A 68 -15.60 2.16 -9.35
C ILE A 68 -16.83 2.32 -10.25
N TRP A 69 -16.62 2.98 -11.38
CA TRP A 69 -17.67 3.43 -12.29
C TRP A 69 -18.46 2.33 -13.02
N PHE A 70 -17.99 1.07 -12.98
CA PHE A 70 -18.52 -0.01 -13.83
C PHE A 70 -19.25 -1.14 -13.09
N THR A 71 -19.38 -1.12 -11.76
CA THR A 71 -19.95 -2.29 -11.02
C THR A 71 -21.08 -1.98 -10.06
N ARG A 72 -21.55 -0.73 -9.97
CA ARG A 72 -22.57 -0.40 -8.97
C ARG A 72 -24.00 -0.70 -9.43
N ILE A 73 -24.42 -1.96 -9.33
CA ILE A 73 -25.83 -2.35 -9.41
C ILE A 73 -26.49 -2.02 -8.07
N ARG A 74 -27.43 -1.07 -8.06
CA ARG A 74 -28.27 -0.77 -6.90
C ARG A 74 -29.66 -1.37 -7.14
N SER A 75 -30.10 -2.28 -6.29
CA SER A 75 -31.52 -2.65 -6.20
C SER A 75 -32.27 -1.49 -5.55
N LEU A 76 -33.11 -0.80 -6.31
CA LEU A 76 -34.05 0.17 -5.76
C LEU A 76 -35.34 -0.59 -5.43
N ASN A 77 -35.57 -0.85 -4.15
CA ASN A 77 -36.87 -1.36 -3.71
C ASN A 77 -37.86 -0.19 -3.76
N GLY A 78 -38.61 -0.10 -4.87
CA GLY A 78 -39.76 0.78 -4.98
C GLY A 78 -40.81 0.37 -3.96
N LYS A 79 -41.16 1.27 -3.04
CA LYS A 79 -42.38 1.12 -2.23
C LYS A 79 -43.55 1.54 -3.11
N THR A 80 -44.43 0.58 -3.42
CA THR A 80 -45.79 0.83 -3.91
C THR A 80 -46.65 1.45 -2.82
#